data_AF-A0A380S439-F1
#
_entry.id   AF-A0A380S439-F1
#
_cell.length_a   1.000
_cell.length_b   1.000
_cell.length_c   1.000
_cell.angle_alpha   90.00
_cell.angle_beta   90.00
_cell.angle_gamma   90.00
#
_symmetry.space_group_name_H-M   'P 1'
#
loop_
_entity.id
_entity.type
_entity.pdbx_description
1 polymer ?
#
loop_
_entity_poly.entity_id
_entity_poly.type
_entity_poly.pdbx_seq_one_letter_code
_entity_poly.pdbx_strand_id
1 'polypeptide(L)'
;MNGYMVFWSQDHVKKLKAAGDNGPIKVVYGGCHSKEPSLKKIKVGDIIFPVALEKEKLVVMARLPVEKLENAFEYQLREVGMPCAAIIPEGTMTISDGPFTEKDGRFIAYHDGSGYLAKTAVPDGITRTIDLDTLTKKDCAFHQMPITCCSETAAVGNGSTIKARPIPEEKVPLLLFGNTKSSLKGLGNGKSGKITSVSLSGFVRKMSPETFEIFESLFKDE
;
A
#
# COMPACT_ATOMS: atom_id res chain seq x y z
N MET A 1 14.94 -7.79 -11.58
CA MET A 1 13.68 -7.04 -11.53
C MET A 1 12.53 -8.04 -11.65
N ASN A 2 11.58 -8.02 -10.73
CA ASN A 2 10.36 -8.81 -10.81
C ASN A 2 9.13 -7.90 -10.82
N GLY A 3 8.05 -8.38 -11.43
CA GLY A 3 6.73 -7.76 -11.33
C GLY A 3 5.91 -8.35 -10.19
N TYR A 4 5.16 -7.49 -9.51
CA TYR A 4 4.20 -7.89 -8.50
C TYR A 4 2.86 -7.20 -8.75
N MET A 5 1.76 -7.91 -8.52
CA MET A 5 0.44 -7.28 -8.48
C MET A 5 -0.02 -7.07 -7.03
N VAL A 6 -0.75 -5.99 -6.82
CA VAL A 6 -1.54 -5.73 -5.60
C VAL A 6 -2.97 -5.36 -6.00
N PHE A 7 -3.96 -5.81 -5.25
CA PHE A 7 -5.36 -5.54 -5.57
C PHE A 7 -5.89 -4.29 -4.86
N TRP A 8 -6.46 -3.37 -5.62
CA TRP A 8 -7.26 -2.25 -5.14
C TRP A 8 -8.75 -2.57 -5.25
N SER A 9 -9.43 -2.47 -4.11
CA SER A 9 -10.88 -2.68 -4.06
C SER A 9 -11.64 -1.61 -4.86
N GLN A 10 -12.84 -1.95 -5.31
CA GLN A 10 -13.72 -1.00 -6.02
C GLN A 10 -14.01 0.26 -5.20
N ASP A 11 -14.14 0.15 -3.87
CA ASP A 11 -14.33 1.29 -2.98
C ASP A 11 -13.13 2.25 -3.02
N HIS A 12 -11.91 1.71 -2.97
CA HIS A 12 -10.69 2.51 -3.07
C HIS A 12 -10.57 3.21 -4.42
N VAL A 13 -10.84 2.50 -5.52
CA VAL A 13 -10.84 3.08 -6.88
C VAL A 13 -11.91 4.17 -7.04
N LYS A 14 -13.11 4.00 -6.46
CA LYS A 14 -14.15 5.04 -6.45
C LYS A 14 -13.68 6.30 -5.72
N LYS A 15 -13.03 6.15 -4.57
CA LYS A 15 -12.49 7.27 -3.79
C LYS A 15 -11.35 7.99 -4.51
N LEU A 16 -10.44 7.26 -5.15
CA LEU A 16 -9.40 7.82 -6.04
C LEU A 16 -10.02 8.72 -7.12
N LYS A 17 -11.03 8.21 -7.83
CA LYS A 17 -11.74 8.96 -8.88
C LYS A 17 -12.46 10.20 -8.33
N ALA A 18 -13.14 10.06 -7.19
CA ALA A 18 -13.82 11.19 -6.54
C ALA A 18 -12.86 12.29 -6.07
N ALA A 19 -11.63 11.91 -5.68
CA ALA A 19 -10.57 12.85 -5.32
C ALA A 19 -9.87 13.49 -6.54
N GLY A 20 -10.21 13.08 -7.78
CA GLY A 20 -9.52 13.55 -8.99
C GLY A 20 -8.05 13.14 -9.06
N ASP A 21 -7.64 12.11 -8.32
CA ASP A 21 -6.25 11.67 -8.23
C ASP A 21 -5.89 10.77 -9.42
N ASN A 22 -5.14 11.35 -10.36
CA ASN A 22 -4.63 10.66 -11.55
C ASN A 22 -3.11 10.38 -11.45
N GLY A 23 -2.52 10.50 -10.25
CA GLY A 23 -1.10 10.30 -10.04
C GLY A 23 -0.21 11.46 -10.54
N PRO A 24 1.06 11.19 -10.88
CA PRO A 24 1.70 9.87 -10.97
C PRO A 24 1.69 9.12 -9.63
N ILE A 25 1.58 7.79 -9.67
CA ILE A 25 1.63 6.99 -8.44
C ILE A 25 3.00 7.14 -7.76
N LYS A 26 2.98 7.44 -6.45
CA LYS A 26 4.19 7.64 -5.65
C LYS A 26 4.48 6.52 -4.66
N VAL A 27 3.43 5.86 -4.17
CA VAL A 27 3.55 4.88 -3.10
C VAL A 27 2.51 3.77 -3.22
N VAL A 28 2.91 2.57 -2.79
CA VAL A 28 2.02 1.47 -2.42
C VAL A 28 2.35 1.05 -1.00
N TYR A 29 1.34 0.99 -0.14
CA TYR A 29 1.49 0.53 1.24
C TYR A 29 1.24 -0.97 1.38
N GLY A 30 1.83 -1.56 2.41
CA GLY A 30 1.43 -2.87 2.89
C GLY A 30 1.57 -3.02 4.39
N GLY A 31 0.83 -3.99 4.92
CA GLY A 31 0.72 -4.32 6.32
C GLY A 31 0.00 -5.66 6.50
N CYS A 32 -0.76 -5.78 7.59
CA CYS A 32 -1.44 -7.03 7.96
C CYS A 32 -2.82 -7.21 7.31
N HIS A 33 -3.40 -6.16 6.71
CA HIS A 33 -4.75 -6.22 6.15
C HIS A 33 -4.79 -6.73 4.71
N SER A 34 -5.89 -7.38 4.34
CA SER A 34 -6.06 -7.91 2.97
C SER A 34 -6.14 -6.85 1.87
N LYS A 35 -6.52 -5.61 2.22
CA LYS A 35 -6.54 -4.43 1.33
C LYS A 35 -5.16 -3.81 1.15
N GLU A 36 -4.23 -4.06 2.08
CA GLU A 36 -2.84 -3.60 2.06
C GLU A 36 -1.95 -4.78 2.43
N PRO A 37 -1.84 -5.81 1.57
CA PRO A 37 -1.11 -7.01 1.93
C PRO A 37 0.39 -6.73 2.11
N SER A 38 1.03 -7.58 2.89
CA SER A 38 2.46 -7.44 3.22
C SER A 38 3.37 -7.34 1.98
N LEU A 39 4.22 -6.32 1.95
CA LEU A 39 5.22 -6.09 0.89
C LEU A 39 6.57 -6.76 1.18
N LYS A 40 6.69 -7.61 2.21
CA LYS A 40 7.97 -8.21 2.68
C LYS A 40 8.82 -8.89 1.60
N LYS A 41 8.23 -9.30 0.47
CA LYS A 41 8.95 -9.97 -0.64
C LYS A 41 9.48 -9.02 -1.70
N ILE A 42 9.02 -7.77 -1.71
CA ILE A 42 9.38 -6.77 -2.70
C ILE A 42 10.75 -6.20 -2.34
N LYS A 43 11.56 -5.90 -3.36
CA LYS A 43 12.86 -5.26 -3.21
C LYS A 43 12.91 -3.98 -4.04
N VAL A 44 13.85 -3.10 -3.69
CA VAL A 44 14.22 -1.98 -4.56
C VAL A 44 14.64 -2.52 -5.92
N GLY A 45 14.14 -1.89 -6.99
CA GLY A 45 14.30 -2.32 -8.38
C GLY A 45 13.26 -3.34 -8.87
N ASP A 46 12.30 -3.78 -8.04
CA ASP A 46 11.10 -4.47 -8.50
C ASP A 46 10.01 -3.47 -8.96
N ILE A 47 8.95 -3.98 -9.60
CA ILE A 47 7.81 -3.16 -10.07
C ILE A 47 6.52 -3.67 -9.43
N ILE A 48 5.70 -2.74 -8.93
CA ILE A 48 4.37 -3.02 -8.41
C ILE A 48 3.32 -2.50 -9.39
N PHE A 49 2.34 -3.34 -9.70
CA PHE A 49 1.17 -3.01 -10.50
C PHE A 49 -0.09 -3.13 -9.64
N PRO A 50 -0.63 -2.00 -9.15
CA PRO A 50 -1.97 -2.00 -8.61
C PRO A 50 -2.98 -2.39 -9.68
N VAL A 51 -3.86 -3.34 -9.36
CA VAL A 51 -4.92 -3.83 -10.24
C VAL A 51 -6.28 -3.64 -9.61
N ALA A 52 -7.33 -3.57 -10.42
CA ALA A 52 -8.70 -3.52 -9.94
C ALA A 52 -9.62 -4.36 -10.85
N LEU A 53 -10.88 -4.49 -10.44
CA LEU A 53 -11.95 -5.04 -11.27
C LEU A 53 -12.93 -3.93 -11.64
N GLU A 54 -12.99 -3.60 -12.94
CA GLU A 54 -13.96 -2.66 -13.50
C GLU A 54 -14.86 -3.38 -14.50
N LYS A 55 -16.18 -3.33 -14.29
CA LYS A 55 -17.18 -4.04 -15.11
C LYS A 55 -16.79 -5.52 -15.35
N GLU A 56 -16.35 -6.18 -14.28
CA GLU A 56 -15.86 -7.57 -14.29
C GLU A 56 -14.56 -7.84 -15.08
N LYS A 57 -13.91 -6.80 -15.61
CA LYS A 57 -12.63 -6.92 -16.30
C LYS A 57 -11.47 -6.57 -15.38
N LEU A 58 -10.38 -7.33 -15.51
CA LEU A 58 -9.12 -7.02 -14.82
C LEU A 58 -8.47 -5.80 -15.49
N VAL A 59 -8.24 -4.76 -14.71
CA VAL A 59 -7.58 -3.54 -15.16
C VAL A 59 -6.30 -3.32 -14.36
N VAL A 60 -5.25 -2.86 -15.02
CA VAL A 60 -4.03 -2.38 -14.37
C VAL A 60 -4.16 -0.87 -14.17
N MET A 61 -4.02 -0.41 -12.94
CA MET A 61 -4.29 0.98 -12.57
C MET A 61 -3.05 1.87 -12.72
N ALA A 62 -1.88 1.35 -12.38
CA ALA A 62 -0.62 2.08 -12.45
C ALA A 62 0.57 1.11 -12.50
N ARG A 63 1.75 1.67 -12.75
CA ARG A 63 3.05 1.02 -12.73
C ARG A 63 3.94 1.79 -11.78
N LEU A 64 4.42 1.14 -10.72
CA LEU A 64 5.31 1.76 -9.74
C LEU A 64 6.66 1.01 -9.70
N PRO A 65 7.72 1.54 -10.34
CA PRO A 65 9.08 1.12 -10.07
C PRO A 65 9.44 1.44 -8.63
N VAL A 66 9.89 0.45 -7.87
CA VAL A 66 10.23 0.63 -6.45
C VAL A 66 11.65 1.17 -6.35
N GLU A 67 11.77 2.44 -5.99
CA GLU A 67 13.03 3.15 -5.78
C GLU A 67 13.46 3.07 -4.31
N LYS A 68 12.50 3.01 -3.38
CA LYS A 68 12.76 2.93 -1.95
C LYS A 68 11.73 2.05 -1.24
N LEU A 69 12.19 1.31 -0.24
CA LEU A 69 11.35 0.63 0.74
C LEU A 69 11.66 1.21 2.10
N GLU A 70 10.64 1.68 2.80
CA GLU A 70 10.79 2.27 4.13
C GLU A 70 9.58 1.99 5.02
N ASN A 71 9.69 2.33 6.30
CA ASN A 71 8.55 2.27 7.22
C ASN A 71 7.48 3.29 6.78
N ALA A 72 6.21 2.87 6.75
CA ALA A 72 5.10 3.71 6.32
C ALA A 72 4.94 4.99 7.16
N PHE A 73 5.29 4.94 8.44
CA PHE A 73 5.29 6.09 9.36
C PHE A 73 6.28 7.16 8.89
N GLU A 74 7.50 6.78 8.51
CA GLU A 74 8.52 7.72 8.07
C GLU A 74 8.17 8.35 6.72
N TYR A 75 7.61 7.56 5.79
CA TYR A 75 7.09 8.08 4.54
C TYR A 75 6.01 9.15 4.80
N GLN A 76 5.02 8.83 5.63
CA GLN A 76 3.91 9.73 5.88
C GLN A 76 4.32 11.00 6.61
N LEU A 77 5.20 10.90 7.62
CA LEU A 77 5.72 12.08 8.29
C LEU A 77 6.42 13.02 7.30
N ARG A 78 7.18 12.46 6.35
CA ARG A 78 7.92 13.24 5.36
C ARG A 78 7.03 13.80 4.24
N GLU A 79 6.19 12.98 3.62
CA GLU A 79 5.44 13.34 2.41
C GLU A 79 4.03 13.89 2.71
N VAL A 80 3.33 13.31 3.69
CA VAL A 80 1.96 13.68 4.07
C VAL A 80 1.97 14.72 5.20
N GLY A 81 3.06 14.83 5.96
CA GLY A 81 3.19 15.73 7.10
C GLY A 81 2.51 15.24 8.37
N MET A 82 1.82 14.09 8.33
CA MET A 82 1.22 13.46 9.50
C MET A 82 1.23 11.93 9.33
N PRO A 83 1.64 11.16 10.35
CA PRO A 83 1.61 9.70 10.30
C PRO A 83 0.21 9.19 10.64
N CYS A 84 -0.68 9.18 9.65
CA CYS A 84 -2.01 8.59 9.81
C CYS A 84 -1.95 7.08 9.62
N ALA A 85 -2.55 6.30 10.53
CA ALA A 85 -2.83 4.89 10.27
C ALA A 85 -1.58 4.01 9.98
N ALA A 86 -0.36 4.48 10.28
CA ALA A 86 0.87 3.68 10.20
C ALA A 86 1.28 3.12 11.57
N ILE A 87 1.97 1.99 11.54
CA ILE A 87 2.62 1.43 12.73
C ILE A 87 3.78 2.34 13.16
N ILE A 88 3.74 2.81 14.41
CA ILE A 88 4.81 3.63 15.00
C ILE A 88 6.09 2.76 15.05
N PRO A 89 7.26 3.22 14.59
CA PRO A 89 8.50 2.46 14.68
C PRO A 89 8.92 2.17 16.13
N GLU A 90 9.60 1.06 16.36
CA GLU A 90 10.21 0.75 17.66
C GLU A 90 11.16 1.89 18.09
N GLY A 91 11.17 2.22 19.39
CA GLY A 91 11.92 3.34 19.95
C GLY A 91 11.36 4.72 19.62
N THR A 92 10.26 4.82 18.88
CA THR A 92 9.53 6.07 18.64
C THR A 92 8.24 6.09 19.46
N MET A 93 7.97 7.20 20.14
CA MET A 93 6.65 7.48 20.70
C MET A 93 6.04 8.73 20.06
N THR A 94 4.71 8.75 20.00
CA THR A 94 3.95 9.94 19.60
C THR A 94 3.20 10.50 20.79
N ILE A 95 3.09 11.82 20.87
CA ILE A 95 2.33 12.53 21.90
C ILE A 95 1.31 13.45 21.22
N SER A 96 0.13 13.58 21.82
CA SER A 96 -0.92 14.48 21.35
C SER A 96 -1.85 14.92 22.49
N ASP A 97 -2.46 16.08 22.33
CA ASP A 97 -3.55 16.59 23.16
C ASP A 97 -4.86 15.84 22.77
N GLY A 98 -4.98 14.59 23.23
CA GLY A 98 -6.10 13.70 22.90
C GLY A 98 -7.34 13.87 23.81
N PRO A 99 -8.53 13.37 23.40
CA PRO A 99 -9.77 13.46 24.19
C PRO A 99 -9.78 12.60 25.46
N PHE A 100 -8.78 11.73 25.64
CA PHE A 100 -8.64 10.81 26.77
C PHE A 100 -7.65 11.31 27.82
N THR A 101 -7.32 12.60 27.80
CA THR A 101 -6.38 13.22 28.72
C THR A 101 -7.12 13.63 29.99
N GLU A 102 -6.59 13.28 31.17
CA GLU A 102 -6.97 13.99 32.39
C GLU A 102 -6.54 15.46 32.25
N LYS A 103 -7.18 16.36 33.00
CA LYS A 103 -7.25 17.83 32.86
C LYS A 103 -6.01 18.62 32.38
N ASP A 104 -4.79 18.07 32.37
CA ASP A 104 -3.54 18.69 31.92
C ASP A 104 -2.53 17.70 31.27
N GLY A 105 -2.97 16.49 30.87
CA GLY A 105 -2.09 15.41 30.37
C GLY A 105 -2.01 15.35 28.84
N ARG A 106 -0.92 14.77 28.30
CA ARG A 106 -0.80 14.40 26.88
C ARG A 106 -1.00 12.89 26.71
N PHE A 107 -1.74 12.49 25.68
CA PHE A 107 -1.87 11.09 25.29
C PHE A 107 -0.60 10.64 24.59
N ILE A 108 0.00 9.53 25.06
CA ILE A 108 1.21 8.96 24.50
C ILE A 108 0.87 7.65 23.81
N ALA A 109 1.26 7.47 22.56
CA ALA A 109 1.15 6.19 21.86
C ALA A 109 2.53 5.64 21.49
N TYR A 110 2.70 4.32 21.62
CA TYR A 110 3.94 3.60 21.34
C TYR A 110 3.76 2.51 20.26
N HIS A 111 4.89 1.95 19.79
CA HIS A 111 5.04 0.97 18.71
C HIS A 111 3.99 -0.15 18.66
N ASP A 112 3.66 -0.72 19.81
CA ASP A 112 2.71 -1.82 19.97
C ASP A 112 1.23 -1.40 19.86
N GLY A 113 0.98 -0.12 19.59
CA GLY A 113 -0.35 0.48 19.59
C GLY A 113 -0.88 0.78 21.00
N SER A 114 -0.06 0.58 22.04
CA SER A 114 -0.44 0.89 23.42
C SER A 114 -0.50 2.39 23.64
N GLY A 115 -1.58 2.82 24.28
CA GLY A 115 -1.77 4.17 24.78
C GLY A 115 -1.36 4.27 26.25
N TYR A 116 -0.62 5.31 26.60
CA TYR A 116 -0.17 5.61 27.95
C TYR A 116 -0.59 7.04 28.33
N LEU A 117 -1.01 7.21 29.59
CA LEU A 117 -1.34 8.52 30.15
C LEU A 117 -0.17 9.16 30.91
N ALA A 118 0.89 8.40 31.17
CA ALA A 118 2.08 8.86 31.87
C ALA A 118 3.34 8.38 31.16
N LYS A 119 4.32 9.27 30.99
CA LYS A 119 5.61 8.95 30.34
C LYS A 119 6.39 7.87 31.09
N THR A 120 6.25 7.80 32.41
CA THR A 120 6.88 6.78 33.27
C THR A 120 6.32 5.37 33.04
N ALA A 121 5.15 5.24 32.41
CA ALA A 121 4.54 3.95 32.07
C ALA A 121 4.94 3.44 30.67
N VAL A 122 5.59 4.30 29.86
CA VAL A 122 6.07 3.91 28.53
C VAL A 122 7.29 2.99 28.71
N PRO A 123 7.38 1.88 27.96
CA PRO A 123 8.54 0.99 28.00
C PRO A 123 9.88 1.72 27.77
N ASP A 124 10.95 1.21 28.39
CA ASP A 124 12.32 1.68 28.15
C ASP A 124 12.73 1.53 26.66
N GLY A 125 13.70 2.33 26.21
CA GLY A 125 14.21 2.26 24.84
C GLY A 125 13.64 3.31 23.87
N ILE A 126 12.92 4.31 24.39
CA ILE A 126 12.49 5.46 23.59
C ILE A 126 13.69 6.33 23.22
N THR A 127 13.93 6.47 21.91
CA THR A 127 14.98 7.30 21.33
C THR A 127 14.43 8.52 20.58
N ARG A 128 13.14 8.51 20.24
CA ARG A 128 12.47 9.57 19.47
C ARG A 128 11.08 9.86 20.02
N THR A 129 10.75 11.14 20.16
CA THR A 129 9.40 11.62 20.51
C THR A 129 8.89 12.52 19.40
N ILE A 130 7.67 12.28 18.92
CA ILE A 130 6.98 13.11 17.93
C ILE A 130 5.77 13.75 18.58
N ASP A 131 5.74 15.08 18.59
CA ASP A 131 4.58 15.86 19.02
C ASP A 131 3.63 16.06 17.83
N LEU A 132 2.52 15.31 17.81
CA LEU A 132 1.57 15.31 16.70
C LEU A 132 0.86 16.66 16.55
N ASP A 133 0.72 17.44 17.63
CA ASP A 133 0.04 18.74 17.58
C ASP A 133 0.90 19.82 16.93
N THR A 134 2.20 19.57 16.81
CA THR A 134 3.13 20.44 16.06
C THR A 134 3.18 20.11 14.57
N LEU A 135 2.59 19.00 14.15
CA LEU A 135 2.61 18.56 12.76
C LEU A 135 1.52 19.26 11.94
N THR A 136 1.87 19.66 10.72
CA THR A 136 0.92 20.23 9.76
C THR A 136 0.76 19.29 8.58
N LYS A 137 -0.50 18.96 8.25
CA LYS A 137 -0.80 18.17 7.05
C LYS A 137 -0.29 18.89 5.81
N LYS A 138 0.49 18.19 4.99
CA LYS A 138 0.88 18.67 3.67
C LYS A 138 -0.24 18.38 2.67
N ASP A 139 -0.28 19.19 1.63
CA ASP A 139 -1.11 18.85 0.48
C ASP A 139 -0.52 17.62 -0.21
N CYS A 140 -1.31 16.55 -0.28
CA CYS A 140 -0.88 15.27 -0.84
C CYS A 140 -2.04 14.62 -1.60
N ALA A 141 -1.70 13.93 -2.69
CA ALA A 141 -2.67 13.16 -3.47
C ALA A 141 -3.29 12.02 -2.64
N PHE A 142 -4.52 11.64 -2.96
CA PHE A 142 -5.28 10.63 -2.20
C PHE A 142 -4.55 9.29 -2.10
N HIS A 143 -3.89 8.82 -3.16
CA HIS A 143 -3.15 7.55 -3.19
C HIS A 143 -1.94 7.54 -2.24
N GLN A 144 -1.48 8.70 -1.77
CA GLN A 144 -0.39 8.81 -0.81
C GLN A 144 -0.85 8.57 0.63
N MET A 145 -2.15 8.49 0.87
CA MET A 145 -2.72 8.09 2.15
C MET A 145 -2.88 6.57 2.20
N PRO A 146 -2.60 5.92 3.35
CA PRO A 146 -2.99 4.54 3.60
C PRO A 146 -4.47 4.24 3.35
N ILE A 147 -4.74 3.02 2.90
CA ILE A 147 -6.08 2.44 2.75
C ILE A 147 -6.59 1.88 4.09
N THR A 148 -5.69 1.37 4.95
CA THR A 148 -6.05 0.73 6.23
C THR A 148 -5.29 1.31 7.43
N CYS A 149 -5.78 1.05 8.64
CA CYS A 149 -4.98 1.21 9.86
C CYS A 149 -3.88 0.15 9.88
N CYS A 150 -2.70 0.45 10.40
CA CYS A 150 -1.56 -0.47 10.50
C CYS A 150 -0.76 -0.69 9.19
N SER A 151 -0.58 0.32 8.35
CA SER A 151 0.44 0.24 7.30
C SER A 151 1.84 0.12 7.92
N GLU A 152 2.60 -0.87 7.50
CA GLU A 152 3.95 -1.16 8.01
C GLU A 152 5.03 -0.66 7.06
N THR A 153 4.87 -0.94 5.77
CA THR A 153 5.87 -0.66 4.72
C THR A 153 5.28 0.25 3.66
N ALA A 154 6.06 1.22 3.21
CA ALA A 154 5.83 2.01 2.01
C ALA A 154 6.83 1.59 0.92
N ALA A 155 6.33 1.10 -0.21
CA ALA A 155 7.11 0.98 -1.44
C ALA A 155 6.93 2.26 -2.25
N VAL A 156 8.02 2.98 -2.46
CA VAL A 156 8.03 4.36 -2.96
C VAL A 156 8.79 4.43 -4.28
N GLY A 157 8.33 5.27 -5.19
CA GLY A 157 9.05 5.59 -6.42
C GLY A 157 8.29 6.59 -7.29
N ASN A 158 8.79 6.82 -8.50
CA ASN A 158 8.13 7.68 -9.49
C ASN A 158 7.46 6.82 -10.55
N GLY A 159 6.19 6.50 -10.29
CA GLY A 159 5.41 5.66 -11.18
C GLY A 159 4.66 6.41 -12.27
N SER A 160 3.84 5.65 -12.99
CA SER A 160 3.02 6.12 -14.09
C SER A 160 1.73 6.81 -13.63
N THR A 161 0.94 7.29 -14.59
CA THR A 161 -0.38 7.87 -14.29
C THR A 161 -1.35 6.82 -13.75
N ILE A 162 -2.24 7.22 -12.85
CA ILE A 162 -3.30 6.36 -12.31
C ILE A 162 -4.51 6.42 -13.24
N LYS A 163 -4.72 5.36 -14.03
CA LYS A 163 -5.89 5.19 -14.92
C LYS A 163 -6.12 3.71 -15.23
N ALA A 164 -7.37 3.34 -15.47
CA ALA A 164 -7.71 1.96 -15.79
C ALA A 164 -7.14 1.56 -17.17
N ARG A 165 -6.30 0.52 -17.21
CA ARG A 165 -5.78 -0.09 -18.44
C ARG A 165 -6.29 -1.53 -18.51
N PRO A 166 -7.35 -1.81 -19.28
CA PRO A 166 -7.92 -3.15 -19.38
C PRO A 166 -6.91 -4.15 -19.95
N ILE A 167 -6.80 -5.31 -19.31
CA ILE A 167 -6.09 -6.45 -19.89
C ILE A 167 -7.03 -7.09 -20.93
N PRO A 168 -6.58 -7.32 -22.17
CA PRO A 168 -7.37 -8.04 -23.17
C PRO A 168 -7.82 -9.40 -22.65
N GLU A 169 -9.09 -9.75 -22.88
CA GLU A 169 -9.72 -10.93 -22.29
C GLU A 169 -9.00 -12.24 -22.68
N GLU A 170 -8.47 -12.31 -23.89
CA GLU A 170 -7.69 -13.43 -24.41
C GLU A 170 -6.34 -13.61 -23.69
N LYS A 171 -5.81 -12.56 -23.07
CA LYS A 171 -4.55 -12.62 -22.30
C LYS A 171 -4.77 -13.01 -20.84
N VAL A 172 -5.99 -12.87 -20.31
CA VAL A 172 -6.30 -13.17 -18.91
C VAL A 172 -5.96 -14.62 -18.51
N PRO A 173 -6.28 -15.65 -19.32
CA PRO A 173 -5.90 -17.03 -19.01
C PRO A 173 -4.38 -17.29 -18.99
N LEU A 174 -3.59 -16.41 -19.60
CA LEU A 174 -2.12 -16.53 -19.68
C LEU A 174 -1.42 -15.98 -18.44
N LEU A 175 -2.14 -15.26 -17.56
CA LEU A 175 -1.55 -14.61 -16.40
C LEU A 175 -1.21 -15.64 -15.32
N LEU A 176 0.07 -15.75 -14.98
CA LEU A 176 0.61 -16.72 -14.03
C LEU A 176 1.36 -16.02 -12.90
N PHE A 177 1.11 -16.49 -11.67
CA PHE A 177 1.66 -15.91 -10.47
C PHE A 177 2.21 -16.97 -9.51
N GLY A 178 3.36 -16.70 -8.89
CA GLY A 178 4.02 -17.62 -7.96
C GLY A 178 5.47 -17.23 -7.68
N ASN A 179 6.05 -17.78 -6.61
CA ASN A 179 7.44 -17.45 -6.24
C ASN A 179 8.46 -18.25 -7.06
N THR A 180 8.11 -19.49 -7.42
CA THR A 180 8.91 -20.44 -8.19
C THR A 180 8.11 -20.91 -9.42
N LYS A 181 8.81 -21.45 -10.43
CA LYS A 181 8.18 -22.04 -11.63
C LYS A 181 7.13 -23.11 -11.28
N SER A 182 7.40 -23.96 -10.29
CA SER A 182 6.48 -25.01 -9.83
C SER A 182 5.27 -24.50 -9.04
N SER A 183 5.28 -23.25 -8.59
CA SER A 183 4.20 -22.62 -7.83
C SER A 183 3.32 -21.69 -8.65
N LEU A 184 3.61 -21.51 -9.95
CA LEU A 184 2.87 -20.62 -10.83
C LEU A 184 1.43 -21.09 -10.99
N LYS A 185 0.48 -20.20 -10.76
CA LYS A 185 -0.96 -20.45 -10.90
C LYS A 185 -1.66 -19.28 -11.58
N GLY A 186 -2.71 -19.59 -12.32
CA GLY A 186 -3.61 -18.61 -12.92
C GLY A 186 -4.44 -17.83 -11.89
N LEU A 187 -5.17 -16.82 -12.36
CA LEU A 187 -6.19 -16.13 -11.57
C LEU A 187 -7.51 -16.92 -11.57
N GLY A 188 -8.17 -16.99 -10.41
CA GLY A 188 -9.48 -17.61 -10.25
C GLY A 188 -9.47 -18.98 -9.55
N ASN A 189 -10.65 -19.38 -9.06
CA ASN A 189 -10.89 -20.70 -8.47
C ASN A 189 -11.48 -21.59 -9.58
N GLY A 190 -10.94 -22.80 -9.74
CA GLY A 190 -11.25 -23.68 -10.87
C GLY A 190 -12.75 -23.90 -11.12
N LYS A 191 -13.08 -24.03 -12.42
CA LYS A 191 -14.35 -24.41 -13.08
C LYS A 191 -15.09 -23.31 -13.87
N SER A 192 -15.05 -22.03 -13.51
CA SER A 192 -15.75 -20.96 -14.28
C SER A 192 -14.83 -19.96 -14.98
N GLY A 193 -13.53 -19.92 -14.65
CA GLY A 193 -12.57 -18.96 -15.20
C GLY A 193 -12.82 -17.50 -14.83
N LYS A 194 -13.87 -17.19 -14.04
CA LYS A 194 -14.25 -15.82 -13.69
C LYS A 194 -13.37 -15.28 -12.56
N ILE A 195 -12.71 -14.16 -12.82
CA ILE A 195 -11.93 -13.44 -11.80
C ILE A 195 -12.89 -12.74 -10.84
N THR A 196 -12.67 -12.92 -9.55
CA THR A 196 -13.43 -12.28 -8.48
C THR A 196 -12.52 -11.47 -7.57
N SER A 197 -13.08 -10.51 -6.84
CA SER A 197 -12.33 -9.75 -5.83
C SER A 197 -11.65 -10.67 -4.82
N VAL A 198 -12.32 -11.75 -4.41
CA VAL A 198 -11.79 -12.78 -3.49
C VAL A 198 -10.52 -13.43 -4.06
N SER A 199 -10.51 -13.73 -5.36
CA SER A 199 -9.33 -14.33 -6.00
C SER A 199 -8.13 -13.37 -6.12
N LEU A 200 -8.35 -12.06 -6.02
CA LEU A 200 -7.32 -11.02 -6.16
C LEU A 200 -6.83 -10.48 -4.81
N SER A 201 -7.70 -10.40 -3.82
CA SER A 201 -7.42 -9.79 -2.52
C SER A 201 -6.48 -10.60 -1.63
N GLY A 202 -5.87 -9.95 -0.64
CA GLY A 202 -5.19 -10.63 0.47
C GLY A 202 -3.70 -10.87 0.29
N PHE A 203 -3.16 -10.77 -0.93
CA PHE A 203 -1.75 -11.12 -1.18
C PHE A 203 -1.13 -10.27 -2.28
N VAL A 204 0.15 -9.95 -2.10
CA VAL A 204 1.02 -9.52 -3.18
C VAL A 204 1.45 -10.74 -3.98
N ARG A 205 1.20 -10.75 -5.29
CA ARG A 205 1.51 -11.90 -6.13
C ARG A 205 2.65 -11.58 -7.09
N LYS A 206 3.73 -12.36 -7.03
CA LYS A 206 4.84 -12.28 -7.97
C LYS A 206 4.41 -12.83 -9.33
N MET A 207 4.69 -12.08 -10.39
CA MET A 207 4.39 -12.43 -11.78
C MET A 207 5.42 -13.40 -12.36
N SER A 208 4.98 -14.25 -13.29
CA SER A 208 5.90 -14.89 -14.24
C SER A 208 6.52 -13.84 -15.19
N PRO A 209 7.66 -14.12 -15.85
CA PRO A 209 8.23 -13.22 -16.85
C PRO A 209 7.23 -12.82 -17.96
N GLU A 210 6.45 -13.77 -18.47
CA GLU A 210 5.49 -13.56 -19.54
C GLU A 210 4.32 -12.68 -19.07
N THR A 211 3.87 -12.88 -17.83
CA THR A 211 2.83 -12.05 -17.19
C THR A 211 3.34 -10.62 -17.00
N PHE A 212 4.59 -10.47 -16.57
CA PHE A 212 5.24 -9.19 -16.41
C PHE A 212 5.32 -8.42 -17.74
N GLU A 213 5.71 -9.09 -18.83
CA GLU A 213 5.74 -8.48 -20.16
C GLU A 213 4.34 -8.03 -20.65
N ILE A 214 3.29 -8.81 -20.37
CA ILE A 214 1.92 -8.40 -20.68
C ILE A 214 1.58 -7.10 -19.95
N PHE A 215 1.89 -6.99 -18.66
CA PHE A 215 1.62 -5.80 -17.85
C PHE A 215 2.45 -4.59 -18.30
N GLU A 216 3.77 -4.76 -18.50
CA GLU A 216 4.65 -3.70 -19.01
C GLU A 216 4.16 -3.18 -20.37
N SER A 217 3.63 -4.06 -21.23
CA SER A 217 3.15 -3.64 -22.56
C SER A 217 2.00 -2.63 -22.52
N LEU A 218 1.29 -2.50 -21.40
CA LEU A 218 0.21 -1.53 -21.20
C LEU A 218 0.71 -0.11 -20.96
N PHE A 219 2.02 0.08 -20.73
CA PHE A 219 2.63 1.37 -20.37
C PHE A 219 3.67 1.85 -21.39
N LYS A 220 3.68 1.29 -22.62
CA LYS A 220 4.66 1.65 -23.66
C LYS A 220 4.57 3.10 -24.13
N ASP A 221 3.40 3.73 -23.97
CA ASP A 221 3.12 5.11 -24.39
C ASP A 221 3.27 6.14 -23.26
N GLU A 222 3.89 5.74 -22.13
CA GLU A 222 4.12 6.58 -20.93
C GLU A 222 5.60 6.67 -20.54
#